data_AF-A0A447QY33-F1
#
_entry.id   AF-A0A447QY33-F1
#
_cell.length_a   1.000
_cell.length_b   1.000
_cell.length_c   1.000
_cell.angle_alpha   90.00
_cell.angle_beta   90.00
_cell.angle_gamma   90.00
#
_symmetry.space_group_name_H-M   'P 1'
#
loop_
_entity.id
_entity.type
_entity.pdbx_description
1 polymer ?
#
loop_
_entity_poly.entity_id
_entity_poly.type
_entity_poly.pdbx_seq_one_letter_code
_entity_poly.pdbx_strand_id
1 'polypeptide(L)'
;MLTAPACRCLLLLLESHPDIVTQRQFYKTVWEDDGIIVPANTLYQNISIVRRGLRNVGQTEAPVVNTIPRKGFQIDKDVEITCVDSEFRIIDASQSTSDVTHPDIENETDLSSTAKCPVVKTQPEKQEKYNF
;
A
#
# COMPACT_ATOMS: atom_id res chain seq x y z
N MET A 1 0.61 -18.52 -7.73
CA MET A 1 2.00 -18.62 -8.22
C MET A 1 2.30 -17.38 -9.06
N LEU A 2 3.36 -16.63 -8.74
CA LEU A 2 3.84 -15.54 -9.60
C LEU A 2 4.69 -16.14 -10.74
N THR A 3 4.56 -15.58 -11.94
CA THR A 3 5.41 -15.93 -13.09
C THR A 3 6.73 -15.16 -13.00
N ALA A 4 7.78 -15.63 -13.68
CA ALA A 4 9.08 -14.93 -13.73
C ALA A 4 8.98 -13.43 -14.10
N PRO A 5 8.25 -13.01 -15.16
CA PRO A 5 8.07 -11.59 -15.44
C PRO A 5 7.28 -10.85 -14.36
N ALA A 6 6.27 -11.46 -13.74
CA ALA A 6 5.53 -10.85 -12.63
C ALA A 6 6.44 -10.64 -11.40
N CYS A 7 7.34 -11.58 -11.10
CA CYS A 7 8.35 -11.42 -10.06
C CYS A 7 9.28 -10.24 -10.35
N ARG A 8 9.76 -10.11 -11.59
CA ARG A 8 10.61 -8.97 -11.99
C ARG A 8 9.86 -7.63 -11.92
N CYS A 9 8.58 -7.60 -12.30
CA CYS A 9 7.73 -6.42 -12.09
C CYS A 9 7.60 -6.07 -10.60
N LEU A 10 7.40 -7.06 -9.74
CA LEU A 10 7.30 -6.84 -8.30
C LEU A 10 8.64 -6.33 -7.72
N LEU A 11 9.77 -6.91 -8.13
CA LEU A 11 11.09 -6.46 -7.68
C LEU A 11 11.32 -4.98 -8.03
N LEU A 12 11.06 -4.58 -9.28
CA LEU A 12 11.21 -3.18 -9.70
C LEU A 12 10.33 -2.22 -8.89
N LEU A 13 9.12 -2.65 -8.52
CA LEU A 13 8.23 -1.88 -7.66
C LEU A 13 8.77 -1.72 -6.24
N LEU A 14 9.35 -2.78 -5.67
CA LEU A 14 9.94 -2.77 -4.33
C LEU A 14 11.18 -1.87 -4.29
N GLU A 15 12.06 -1.99 -5.27
CA GLU A 15 13.30 -1.18 -5.38
C GLU A 15 13.00 0.31 -5.60
N SER A 16 11.90 0.63 -6.27
CA SER A 16 11.52 2.01 -6.57
C SER A 16 10.59 2.62 -5.52
N HIS A 17 10.13 1.89 -4.52
CA HIS A 17 9.25 2.46 -3.50
C HIS A 17 9.98 3.55 -2.70
N PRO A 18 9.36 4.73 -2.46
CA PRO A 18 7.94 5.05 -2.62
C PRO A 18 7.59 5.77 -3.93
N ASP A 19 8.41 5.70 -4.98
CA ASP A 19 8.23 6.40 -6.25
C ASP A 19 7.37 5.65 -7.27
N ILE A 20 6.98 6.35 -8.34
CA ILE A 20 6.19 5.79 -9.44
C ILE A 20 7.13 5.13 -10.45
N VAL A 21 6.89 3.86 -10.75
CA VAL A 21 7.54 3.15 -11.85
C VAL A 21 6.73 3.37 -13.12
N THR A 22 7.34 3.98 -14.12
CA THR A 22 6.70 4.24 -15.42
C THR A 22 6.53 2.98 -16.25
N GLN A 23 5.55 2.97 -17.16
CA GLN A 23 5.38 1.85 -18.10
C GLN A 23 6.65 1.57 -18.92
N ARG A 24 7.38 2.62 -19.32
CA ARG A 24 8.66 2.51 -20.04
C ARG A 24 9.70 1.75 -19.23
N GLN A 25 9.83 2.06 -17.94
CA GLN A 25 10.77 1.35 -17.06
C GLN A 25 10.43 -0.14 -16.97
N PHE A 26 9.15 -0.50 -16.86
CA PHE A 26 8.75 -1.90 -16.89
C PHE A 26 9.13 -2.59 -18.20
N TYR A 27 8.79 -2.01 -19.35
CA TYR A 27 9.13 -2.62 -20.64
C TYR A 27 10.63 -2.80 -20.77
N LYS A 28 11.40 -1.76 -20.43
CA LYS A 28 12.85 -1.79 -20.48
C LYS A 28 13.43 -2.91 -19.62
N THR A 29 13.20 -2.84 -18.31
CA THR A 29 13.90 -3.68 -17.32
C THR A 29 13.42 -5.13 -17.30
N VAL A 30 12.17 -5.40 -17.66
CA VAL A 30 11.61 -6.76 -17.56
C VAL A 30 11.66 -7.52 -18.89
N TRP A 31 11.73 -6.82 -20.04
CA TRP A 31 11.67 -7.43 -21.37
C TRP A 31 12.72 -6.91 -22.35
N GLU A 32 12.80 -5.59 -22.61
CA GLU A 32 13.62 -5.06 -23.71
C GLU A 32 15.13 -5.21 -23.45
N ASP A 33 15.58 -5.16 -22.19
CA ASP A 33 16.98 -5.42 -21.82
C ASP A 33 17.39 -6.88 -22.14
N ASP A 34 16.42 -7.82 -22.15
CA ASP A 34 16.59 -9.21 -22.61
C ASP A 34 16.33 -9.37 -24.13
N GLY A 35 16.10 -8.26 -24.86
CA GLY A 35 15.79 -8.26 -26.29
C GLY A 35 14.36 -8.68 -26.65
N ILE A 36 13.45 -8.71 -25.67
CA ILE A 36 12.07 -9.19 -25.83
C ILE A 36 11.13 -7.99 -26.00
N ILE A 37 10.27 -8.03 -27.02
CA ILE A 37 9.22 -7.02 -27.23
C ILE A 37 7.86 -7.66 -26.95
N VAL A 38 7.06 -7.00 -26.11
CA VAL A 38 5.75 -7.50 -25.69
C VAL A 38 4.63 -6.48 -25.93
N PRO A 39 3.41 -6.94 -26.25
CA PRO A 39 2.26 -6.06 -26.36
C PRO A 39 1.84 -5.49 -24.99
N ALA A 40 1.14 -4.35 -25.02
CA ALA A 40 0.86 -3.60 -23.79
C ALA A 40 0.03 -4.36 -22.75
N ASN A 41 -0.87 -5.23 -23.20
CA ASN A 41 -1.65 -6.11 -22.33
C ASN A 41 -0.78 -7.00 -21.44
N THR A 42 0.44 -7.35 -21.87
CA THR A 42 1.38 -8.19 -21.12
C THR A 42 1.76 -7.53 -19.80
N LEU A 43 2.05 -6.23 -19.81
CA LEU A 43 2.36 -5.49 -18.58
C LEU A 43 1.16 -5.53 -17.61
N TYR A 44 -0.03 -5.18 -18.09
CA TYR A 44 -1.23 -5.15 -17.23
C TYR A 44 -1.61 -6.52 -16.67
N GLN A 45 -1.41 -7.59 -17.45
CA GLN A 45 -1.59 -8.97 -16.96
C GLN A 45 -0.59 -9.29 -15.84
N ASN A 46 0.68 -8.95 -15.99
CA ASN A 46 1.69 -9.16 -14.95
C ASN A 46 1.39 -8.36 -13.68
N ILE A 47 1.00 -7.07 -13.80
CA ILE A 47 0.57 -6.28 -12.63
C ILE A 47 -0.66 -6.90 -11.96
N SER A 48 -1.59 -7.47 -12.73
CA SER A 48 -2.76 -8.17 -12.17
C SER A 48 -2.37 -9.43 -11.40
N ILE A 49 -1.39 -10.19 -11.89
CA ILE A 49 -0.82 -11.36 -11.21
C ILE A 49 -0.15 -10.93 -9.89
N VAL A 50 0.66 -9.86 -9.92
CA VAL A 50 1.31 -9.31 -8.72
C VAL A 50 0.27 -8.90 -7.68
N ARG A 51 -0.72 -8.10 -8.07
CA ARG A 51 -1.80 -7.65 -7.17
C ARG A 51 -2.55 -8.82 -6.53
N ARG A 52 -2.89 -9.85 -7.31
CA ARG A 52 -3.56 -11.06 -6.78
C ARG A 52 -2.65 -11.81 -5.81
N GLY A 53 -1.37 -11.97 -6.15
CA GLY A 53 -0.39 -12.59 -5.27
C GLY A 53 -0.34 -11.90 -3.91
N LEU A 54 -0.14 -10.58 -3.91
CA LEU A 54 -0.04 -9.77 -2.69
C LEU A 54 -1.32 -9.80 -1.84
N ARG A 55 -2.51 -9.68 -2.46
CA ARG A 55 -3.77 -9.80 -1.72
C ARG A 55 -3.92 -11.16 -1.05
N ASN A 56 -3.53 -12.23 -1.74
CA ASN A 56 -3.67 -13.59 -1.21
C ASN A 56 -2.76 -13.83 0.01
N VAL A 57 -1.54 -13.27 0.04
CA VAL A 57 -0.64 -13.43 1.21
C VAL A 57 -0.91 -12.42 2.32
N GLY A 58 -1.27 -11.18 1.98
CA GLY A 58 -1.52 -10.13 2.97
C GLY A 58 -2.94 -10.12 3.56
N GLN A 59 -3.84 -10.99 3.07
CA GLN A 59 -5.26 -11.05 3.48
C GLN A 59 -5.93 -9.66 3.48
N THR A 60 -5.55 -8.82 2.51
CA THR A 60 -6.04 -7.46 2.37
C THR A 60 -6.88 -7.32 1.10
N GLU A 61 -8.03 -6.67 1.24
CA GLU A 61 -8.92 -6.36 0.13
C GLU A 61 -8.42 -5.15 -0.68
N ALA A 62 -7.66 -4.25 -0.03
CA ALA A 62 -7.11 -3.07 -0.67
C ALA A 62 -5.93 -3.44 -1.59
N PRO A 63 -5.83 -2.83 -2.78
CA PRO A 63 -4.73 -3.11 -3.69
C PRO A 63 -3.43 -2.48 -3.19
N VAL A 64 -2.44 -3.31 -2.83
CA VAL A 64 -1.08 -2.88 -2.45
C VAL A 64 -0.36 -2.12 -3.58
N VAL A 65 -0.69 -2.40 -4.85
CA VAL A 65 -0.10 -1.73 -6.02
C VAL A 65 -1.14 -0.87 -6.73
N ASN A 66 -0.96 0.44 -6.67
CA ASN A 66 -1.83 1.44 -7.27
C ASN A 66 -1.47 1.72 -8.74
N THR A 67 -2.49 2.02 -9.55
CA THR A 67 -2.30 2.54 -10.91
C THR A 67 -2.34 4.06 -10.86
N ILE A 68 -1.30 4.71 -11.35
CA ILE A 68 -1.28 6.16 -11.50
C ILE A 68 -1.58 6.50 -12.97
N PRO A 69 -2.75 7.09 -13.27
CA PRO A 69 -3.17 7.35 -14.65
C PRO A 69 -2.11 8.10 -15.45
N ARG A 70 -1.83 7.61 -16.66
CA ARG A 70 -0.84 8.19 -17.61
C ARG A 70 0.62 8.20 -17.11
N LYS A 71 0.91 7.71 -15.91
CA LYS A 71 2.27 7.66 -15.36
C LYS A 71 2.80 6.23 -15.26
N GLY A 72 2.10 5.36 -14.53
CA GLY A 72 2.58 4.01 -14.29
C GLY A 72 1.98 3.37 -13.04
N PHE A 73 2.81 2.68 -12.28
CA PHE A 73 2.42 1.91 -11.10
C PHE A 73 3.30 2.24 -9.91
N GLN A 74 2.74 2.10 -8.71
CA GLN A 74 3.40 2.47 -7.47
C GLN A 74 2.85 1.58 -6.35
N ILE A 75 3.70 1.15 -5.44
CA ILE A 75 3.25 0.53 -4.18
C ILE A 75 2.66 1.63 -3.31
N ASP A 76 1.52 1.35 -2.67
CA ASP A 76 0.88 2.31 -1.78
C ASP A 76 1.89 2.88 -0.75
N LYS A 77 1.82 4.19 -0.52
CA LYS A 77 2.77 4.87 0.37
C LYS A 77 2.57 4.49 1.83
N ASP A 78 1.39 3.99 2.17
CA ASP A 78 1.06 3.53 3.51
C ASP A 78 1.61 2.11 3.78
N VAL A 79 2.24 1.47 2.78
CA VAL A 79 2.86 0.15 2.92
C VAL A 79 4.32 0.31 3.31
N GLU A 80 4.68 -0.18 4.50
CA GLU A 80 6.06 -0.26 4.96
C GLU A 80 6.78 -1.46 4.31
N ILE A 81 7.99 -1.23 3.80
CA ILE A 81 8.84 -2.26 3.20
C ILE A 81 10.13 -2.36 4.01
N THR A 82 10.41 -3.55 4.53
CA THR A 82 11.63 -3.84 5.28
C THR A 82 12.35 -5.03 4.66
N CYS A 83 13.65 -4.89 4.40
CA CYS A 83 14.50 -6.02 4.04
C CYS A 83 14.76 -6.87 5.27
N VAL A 84 14.36 -8.14 5.20
CA VAL A 84 14.68 -9.13 6.23
C VAL A 84 15.84 -10.00 5.74
N ASP A 85 16.98 -9.85 6.39
CA ASP A 85 18.08 -10.81 6.23
C ASP A 85 17.63 -12.19 6.75
N SER A 86 18.17 -13.26 6.18
CA SER A 86 17.71 -14.64 6.39
C SER A 86 17.80 -15.17 7.83
N GLU A 87 18.23 -14.37 8.80
CA GLU A 87 18.35 -14.76 10.21
C GLU A 87 17.13 -14.41 11.09
N PHE A 88 16.05 -13.86 10.53
CA PHE A 88 14.87 -13.51 11.33
C PHE A 88 14.09 -14.76 11.81
N ARG A 89 14.19 -15.06 13.11
CA ARG A 89 13.29 -16.02 13.79
C ARG A 89 11.98 -15.32 14.09
N ILE A 90 10.88 -15.85 13.54
CA ILE A 90 9.52 -15.42 13.90
C ILE A 90 9.32 -15.73 15.38
N ILE A 91 9.20 -14.69 16.21
CA ILE A 91 8.72 -14.82 17.58
C ILE A 91 7.19 -14.84 17.46
N ASP A 92 6.61 -16.03 17.56
CA ASP A 92 5.16 -16.21 17.60
C ASP A 92 4.62 -15.56 18.88
N ALA A 93 3.93 -14.44 18.73
CA ALA A 93 3.19 -13.78 19.80
C ALA A 93 1.88 -14.53 20.07
N SER A 94 2.00 -15.81 20.45
CA SER A 94 0.89 -16.64 20.91
C SER A 94 1.29 -17.39 22.18
N GLN A 95 1.37 -16.66 23.30
CA GLN A 95 0.97 -17.25 24.58
C GLN A 95 -0.22 -16.48 25.14
N SER A 96 -1.33 -17.21 25.11
CA SER A 96 -2.66 -16.91 25.59
C SER A 96 -2.72 -16.62 27.10
N THR A 97 -3.51 -15.59 27.41
CA THR A 97 -4.42 -15.43 28.56
C THR A 97 -4.56 -16.62 29.52
N SER A 98 -4.33 -16.38 30.83
CA SER A 98 -5.32 -16.54 31.91
C SER A 98 -4.64 -16.38 33.27
N ASP A 99 -4.99 -15.33 34.02
CA ASP A 99 -5.63 -15.58 35.31
C ASP A 99 -6.51 -14.40 35.74
N VAL A 100 -7.73 -14.74 36.15
CA VAL A 100 -8.77 -13.84 36.62
C VAL A 100 -8.59 -13.70 38.13
N THR A 101 -8.43 -12.49 38.64
CA THR A 101 -8.92 -12.19 40.01
C THR A 101 -9.28 -10.71 40.13
N HIS A 102 -10.57 -10.41 40.13
CA HIS A 102 -11.13 -9.26 40.85
C HIS A 102 -11.33 -9.72 42.31
N PRO A 103 -11.04 -8.88 43.32
CA PRO A 103 -12.13 -8.04 43.86
C PRO A 103 -11.72 -6.62 44.34
N ASP A 104 -12.69 -5.72 44.18
CA ASP A 104 -13.12 -4.55 44.97
C ASP A 104 -12.12 -3.56 45.62
N ILE A 105 -12.30 -2.25 45.34
CA ILE A 105 -12.77 -1.24 46.33
C ILE A 105 -13.02 0.13 45.65
N GLU A 106 -14.11 0.75 46.07
CA GLU A 106 -14.78 1.99 45.69
C GLU A 106 -13.92 3.27 45.83
N ASN A 107 -14.08 4.24 44.91
CA ASN A 107 -14.64 5.57 45.22
C ASN A 107 -14.64 6.52 43.99
N GLU A 108 -15.86 6.83 43.53
CA GLU A 108 -16.49 8.15 43.33
C GLU A 108 -15.69 9.42 42.94
N THR A 109 -16.39 10.25 42.14
CA THR A 109 -16.22 11.68 41.79
C THR A 109 -15.24 12.00 40.63
N ASP A 110 -15.52 12.88 39.65
CA ASP A 110 -16.50 13.96 39.52
C ASP A 110 -16.70 14.34 38.03
N LEU A 111 -17.86 14.95 37.74
CA LEU A 111 -18.37 15.42 36.46
C LEU A 111 -18.14 16.94 36.29
N SER A 112 -17.54 17.40 35.19
CA SER A 112 -17.75 18.76 34.60
C SER A 112 -16.85 18.94 33.36
N SER A 113 -17.34 18.93 32.12
CA SER A 113 -17.97 20.02 31.34
C SER A 113 -17.11 21.28 31.13
N THR A 114 -16.81 21.61 29.86
CA THR A 114 -16.93 22.96 29.26
C THR A 114 -16.50 22.86 27.78
N ALA A 115 -17.44 22.78 26.82
CA ALA A 115 -18.06 23.90 26.12
C ALA A 115 -17.10 24.77 25.28
N LYS A 116 -17.19 24.68 23.94
CA LYS A 116 -17.64 25.77 23.02
C LYS A 116 -17.37 25.46 21.54
N CYS A 117 -18.44 25.26 20.76
CA CYS A 117 -18.56 25.66 19.35
C CYS A 117 -18.72 27.21 19.29
N PRO A 118 -18.44 27.94 18.19
CA PRO A 118 -19.34 27.94 17.01
C PRO A 118 -18.63 28.23 15.64
N VAL A 119 -19.04 27.61 14.52
CA VAL A 119 -20.02 28.12 13.52
C VAL A 119 -19.39 28.87 12.32
N VAL A 120 -19.73 28.35 11.12
CA VAL A 120 -20.12 29.06 9.87
C VAL A 120 -19.16 29.16 8.67
N LYS A 121 -19.54 28.37 7.64
CA LYS A 121 -19.84 28.66 6.23
C LYS A 121 -18.91 29.61 5.45
N THR A 122 -18.53 29.18 4.24
CA THR A 122 -19.09 29.65 2.94
C THR A 122 -18.05 29.51 1.81
N GLN A 123 -18.35 28.72 0.78
CA GLN A 123 -17.82 28.86 -0.60
C GLN A 123 -18.56 30.04 -1.27
N PRO A 124 -17.97 30.82 -2.20
CA PRO A 124 -17.92 30.36 -3.60
C PRO A 124 -16.81 30.94 -4.53
N GLU A 125 -16.65 30.25 -5.68
CA GLU A 125 -16.53 30.78 -7.06
C GLU A 125 -15.26 31.53 -7.55
N LYS A 126 -14.56 30.94 -8.57
CA LYS A 126 -14.40 31.39 -9.99
C LYS A 126 -13.00 31.16 -10.62
N GLN A 127 -13.04 30.37 -11.72
CA GLN A 127 -12.35 30.47 -13.03
C GLN A 127 -11.02 31.26 -13.20
N GLU A 128 -10.00 30.58 -13.74
CA GLU A 128 -9.05 31.11 -14.75
C GLU A 128 -8.34 29.92 -15.46
N LYS A 129 -8.78 29.46 -16.64
CA LYS A 129 -8.26 29.78 -17.97
C LYS A 129 -6.73 29.95 -18.06
N TYR A 130 -6.02 28.94 -18.57
CA TYR A 130 -4.80 29.16 -19.35
C TYR A 130 -4.78 28.27 -20.59
N ASN A 131 -4.81 28.95 -21.74
CA ASN A 131 -4.42 28.46 -23.05
C ASN A 131 -2.89 28.33 -23.10
N PHE A 132 -2.37 27.27 -23.73
CA PHE A 132 -1.35 27.31 -24.79
C PHE A 132 -1.34 25.93 -25.48
#